data_AF-A0A7S3GPY8-F1
#
_entry.id   AF-A0A7S3GPY8-F1
#
_cell.length_a   1.000
_cell.length_b   1.000
_cell.length_c   1.000
_cell.angle_alpha   90.00
_cell.angle_beta   90.00
_cell.angle_gamma   90.00
#
_symmetry.space_group_name_H-M   'P 1'
#
loop_
_entity.id
_entity.type
_entity.pdbx_description
1 polymer ?
#
loop_
_entity_poly.entity_id
_entity_poly.type
_entity_poly.pdbx_seq_one_letter_code
_entity_poly.pdbx_strand_id
1 'polypeptide(L)'
;AFIKFRETFMLEVRSWDGECIFSVMDGCRNCELARMALPAQELIRLAQRRNQEFFRSELRVDEQSLRDMPGHAIRTQPPYIAMRLSESRPESSPGEPLAGTKA
;
A
#
# COMPACT_ATOMS: atom_id res chain seq x y z
N ALA A 1 -18.05 -0.98 -8.65
CA ALA A 1 -17.73 -2.28 -7.99
C ALA A 1 -16.35 -2.16 -7.35
N PHE A 2 -16.09 -2.83 -6.22
CA PHE A 2 -14.78 -2.80 -5.54
C PHE A 2 -13.90 -3.95 -5.99
N ILE A 3 -12.65 -3.65 -6.38
CA ILE A 3 -11.61 -4.66 -6.58
C ILE A 3 -10.89 -4.82 -5.23
N LYS A 4 -10.81 -6.06 -4.74
CA LYS A 4 -10.17 -6.37 -3.46
C LYS A 4 -8.89 -7.15 -3.71
N PHE A 5 -7.80 -6.66 -3.13
CA PHE A 5 -6.51 -7.34 -3.05
C PHE A 5 -6.40 -7.92 -1.62
N ARG A 6 -5.91 -9.17 -1.49
CA ARG A 6 -5.75 -9.86 -0.19
C ARG A 6 -4.29 -9.88 0.27
N GLU A 7 -3.41 -9.34 -0.55
CA GLU A 7 -1.97 -9.36 -0.35
C GLU A 7 -1.56 -8.41 0.78
N THR A 8 -0.56 -8.82 1.55
CA THR A 8 0.09 -7.99 2.57
C THR A 8 1.50 -7.69 2.10
N PHE A 9 1.87 -6.42 2.09
CA PHE A 9 3.21 -5.97 1.72
C PHE A 9 3.93 -5.48 2.97
N MET A 10 5.18 -5.90 3.14
CA MET A 10 6.08 -5.37 4.15
C MET A 10 7.06 -4.40 3.51
N LEU A 11 7.27 -3.26 4.16
CA LEU A 11 8.14 -2.18 3.71
C LEU A 11 8.88 -1.59 4.91
N GLU A 12 10.18 -1.35 4.74
CA GLU A 12 10.97 -0.54 5.67
C GLU A 12 10.85 0.92 5.24
N VAL A 13 10.39 1.79 6.14
CA VAL A 13 10.20 3.21 5.87
C VAL A 13 10.85 4.04 6.96
N ARG A 14 11.67 5.02 6.55
CA ARG A 14 12.37 5.95 7.43
C ARG A 14 11.72 7.33 7.34
N SER A 15 11.87 8.13 8.39
CA SER A 15 11.22 9.45 8.49
C SER A 15 11.73 10.49 7.49
N TRP A 16 12.89 10.25 6.88
CA TRP A 16 13.52 11.09 5.87
C TRP A 16 13.33 10.57 4.44
N ASP A 17 12.63 9.45 4.25
CA ASP A 17 12.30 8.96 2.91
C ASP A 17 11.33 9.92 2.22
N GLY A 18 11.28 9.84 0.89
CA GLY A 18 10.37 10.64 0.07
C GLY A 18 8.93 10.12 0.11
N GLU A 19 8.32 9.98 -1.07
CA GLU A 19 6.97 9.45 -1.21
C GLU A 19 7.01 7.94 -1.47
N CYS A 20 6.12 7.20 -0.82
CA CYS A 20 5.78 5.84 -1.20
C CYS A 20 4.64 5.90 -2.22
N ILE A 21 4.84 5.24 -3.37
CA ILE A 21 3.91 5.26 -4.50
C ILE A 21 3.20 3.91 -4.58
N PHE A 22 1.87 3.96 -4.57
CA PHE A 22 1.00 2.81 -4.80
C PHE A 22 0.39 2.94 -6.19
N SER A 23 0.71 2.01 -7.08
CA SER A 23 0.21 2.00 -8.46
C SER A 23 -0.62 0.74 -8.73
N VAL A 24 -1.72 0.91 -9.45
CA VAL A 24 -2.55 -0.19 -9.96
C VAL A 24 -2.20 -0.38 -11.43
N MET A 25 -1.68 -1.56 -11.75
CA MET A 25 -1.23 -1.90 -13.09
C MET A 25 -2.25 -2.80 -13.79
N ASP A 26 -2.49 -2.56 -15.08
CA ASP A 26 -3.10 -3.55 -15.97
C ASP A 26 -2.03 -4.53 -16.44
N GLY A 27 -2.08 -5.77 -15.96
CA GLY A 27 -1.09 -6.79 -16.32
C GLY A 27 -1.13 -7.23 -17.79
N CYS A 28 -2.28 -7.10 -18.47
CA CYS A 28 -2.42 -7.48 -19.88
C CYS A 28 -1.80 -6.42 -20.80
N ARG A 29 -2.02 -5.14 -20.47
CA ARG A 29 -1.55 -4.00 -21.25
C ARG A 29 -0.22 -3.42 -20.76
N ASN A 30 0.24 -3.87 -19.60
CA ASN A 30 1.43 -3.36 -18.91
C ASN A 30 1.40 -1.81 -18.77
N CYS A 31 0.24 -1.26 -18.40
CA CYS A 31 0.05 0.18 -18.21
C CYS A 31 -0.42 0.52 -16.79
N GLU A 32 -0.11 1.72 -16.32
CA GLU A 32 -0.59 2.23 -15.03
C GLU A 32 -2.02 2.74 -15.20
N LEU A 33 -2.97 2.13 -14.48
CA LEU A 33 -4.35 2.57 -14.48
C LEU A 33 -4.56 3.73 -13.51
N ALA A 34 -3.93 3.66 -12.35
CA ALA A 34 -4.16 4.58 -11.26
C ALA A 34 -2.99 4.59 -10.28
N ARG A 35 -2.76 5.73 -9.63
CA ARG A 35 -1.69 5.89 -8.65
C ARG A 35 -2.08 6.74 -7.45
N MET A 36 -1.37 6.51 -6.36
CA MET A 36 -1.38 7.30 -5.13
C MET A 36 0.06 7.52 -4.69
N ALA A 37 0.35 8.69 -4.12
CA ALA A 37 1.59 8.96 -3.42
C ALA A 37 1.29 9.33 -1.97
N LEU A 38 2.04 8.77 -1.03
CA LEU A 38 1.97 9.09 0.38
C LEU A 38 3.37 9.45 0.89
N PRO A 39 3.54 10.61 1.55
CA PRO A 39 4.79 10.93 2.23
C PRO A 39 5.14 9.86 3.27
N ALA A 40 6.41 9.49 3.37
CA ALA A 40 6.90 8.50 4.34
C ALA A 40 6.49 8.83 5.78
N GLN A 41 6.53 10.11 6.16
CA GLN A 41 6.09 10.56 7.48
C GLN A 41 4.60 10.28 7.74
N GLU A 42 3.75 10.42 6.71
CA GLU A 42 2.33 10.13 6.85
C GLU A 42 2.09 8.62 6.94
N LEU A 43 2.84 7.80 6.19
CA LEU A 43 2.80 6.34 6.35
C LEU A 43 3.14 5.91 7.77
N ILE A 44 4.21 6.45 8.36
CA ILE A 44 4.61 6.16 9.74
C ILE A 44 3.49 6.56 10.71
N ARG A 45 2.94 7.78 10.56
CA ARG A 45 1.82 8.24 11.40
C ARG A 45 0.60 7.36 11.28
N LEU A 46 0.24 6.94 10.07
CA LEU A 46 -0.89 6.05 9.80
C LEU A 46 -0.68 4.68 10.44
N ALA A 47 0.53 4.11 10.32
CA ALA A 47 0.88 2.82 10.89
C ALA A 47 0.87 2.79 12.43
N GLN A 48 1.10 3.95 13.08
CA GLN A 48 1.10 4.12 14.53
C GLN A 48 -0.29 4.42 15.12
N ARG A 49 -1.34 4.56 14.30
CA ARG A 49 -2.70 4.84 14.80
C ARG A 49 -3.24 3.66 15.61
N ARG A 50 -3.69 3.95 16.84
CA ARG A 50 -4.22 2.94 17.79
C ARG A 50 -5.42 2.16 17.25
N ASN A 51 -6.25 2.78 16.41
CA ASN A 51 -7.52 2.19 15.98
C ASN A 51 -7.41 1.37 14.68
N GLN A 52 -6.23 1.31 14.03
CA GLN A 52 -5.96 0.55 12.79
C GLN A 52 -7.11 0.57 11.76
N GLU A 53 -7.80 1.70 11.64
CA GLU A 53 -8.90 1.88 10.72
C GLU A 53 -8.39 1.89 9.27
N PHE A 54 -9.28 1.58 8.33
CA PHE A 54 -8.95 1.69 6.92
C PHE A 54 -8.62 3.14 6.58
N PHE A 55 -7.37 3.38 6.18
CA PHE A 55 -6.98 4.59 5.49
C PHE A 55 -7.61 4.56 4.09
N ARG A 56 -8.31 5.63 3.73
CA ARG A 56 -8.91 5.80 2.41
C ARG A 56 -8.34 7.04 1.76
N SER A 57 -7.99 6.94 0.49
CA SER A 57 -7.67 8.13 -0.30
C SER A 57 -7.91 7.87 -1.79
N GLU A 58 -8.25 8.95 -2.48
CA GLU A 58 -8.56 8.96 -3.89
C GLU A 58 -7.33 8.60 -4.72
N LEU A 59 -7.55 7.83 -5.77
CA LEU A 59 -6.52 7.48 -6.73
C LEU A 59 -6.50 8.51 -7.85
N ARG A 60 -5.31 8.99 -8.19
CA ARG A 60 -5.11 9.76 -9.41
C ARG A 60 -5.12 8.79 -10.57
N VAL A 61 -6.01 9.02 -11.50
CA VAL A 61 -6.21 8.14 -12.65
C VAL A 61 -5.52 8.75 -13.85
N ASP A 62 -4.82 7.93 -14.61
CA ASP A 62 -4.30 8.38 -15.89
C ASP A 62 -5.46 8.45 -16.89
N GLU A 63 -5.83 9.66 -17.29
CA GLU A 63 -6.94 9.91 -18.23
C GLU A 63 -6.76 9.16 -19.55
N GLN A 64 -5.52 8.93 -19.97
CA GLN A 64 -5.24 8.19 -21.20
C GLN A 64 -5.59 6.71 -21.04
N SER A 65 -5.13 6.09 -19.95
CA SER A 65 -5.45 4.70 -19.59
C SER A 65 -6.95 4.47 -19.34
N LEU A 66 -7.71 5.50 -18.97
CA LEU A 66 -9.15 5.42 -18.78
C LEU A 66 -9.99 5.42 -20.05
N ARG A 67 -9.53 6.07 -21.12
CA ARG A 67 -10.25 6.10 -22.40
C ARG A 67 -10.38 4.71 -23.01
N ASP A 68 -9.42 3.85 -22.70
CA ASP A 68 -9.34 2.48 -23.21
C ASP A 68 -9.99 1.45 -22.28
N MET A 69 -10.57 1.88 -21.14
CA MET A 69 -11.26 1.00 -20.21
C MET A 69 -12.76 0.90 -20.57
N PRO A 70 -13.27 -0.29 -20.92
CA PRO A 70 -14.67 -0.47 -21.25
C PRO A 70 -15.52 -0.33 -19.98
N GLY A 71 -16.27 0.77 -19.86
CA GLY A 71 -17.25 0.97 -18.79
C GLY A 71 -17.33 2.42 -18.31
N HIS A 72 -18.45 3.08 -18.60
CA HIS A 72 -18.77 4.46 -18.22
C HIS A 72 -18.88 4.74 -16.71
N ALA A 73 -18.35 3.88 -15.83
CA ALA A 73 -18.55 3.94 -14.38
C ALA A 73 -17.68 4.96 -13.64
N ILE A 74 -16.68 5.56 -14.30
CA ILE A 74 -15.76 6.52 -13.63
C ILE A 74 -16.42 7.89 -13.46
N ARG A 75 -17.56 8.14 -14.10
CA ARG A 75 -18.17 9.47 -14.14
C ARG A 75 -18.90 9.89 -12.86
N THR A 76 -19.20 8.97 -11.95
CA THR A 76 -20.02 9.29 -10.76
C THR A 76 -19.25 9.37 -9.45
N GLN A 77 -18.09 8.71 -9.34
CA GLN A 77 -17.24 8.80 -8.16
C GLN A 77 -15.77 8.50 -8.52
N PRO A 78 -14.80 9.31 -8.06
CA PRO A 78 -13.39 9.01 -8.23
C PRO A 78 -13.04 7.65 -7.63
N PRO A 79 -12.20 6.83 -8.29
CA PRO A 79 -11.70 5.61 -7.69
C PRO A 79 -10.87 5.94 -6.46
N TYR A 80 -10.90 5.05 -5.47
CA TYR A 80 -10.15 5.21 -4.23
C TYR A 80 -9.54 3.89 -3.80
N ILE A 81 -8.46 3.97 -3.03
CA ILE A 81 -7.85 2.84 -2.34
C ILE A 81 -8.24 2.88 -0.87
N ALA A 82 -8.50 1.70 -0.30
CA ALA A 82 -8.70 1.51 1.13
C ALA A 82 -7.69 0.47 1.64
N MET A 83 -6.82 0.85 2.55
CA MET A 83 -5.77 -0.03 3.09
C MET A 83 -5.64 0.11 4.60
N ARG A 84 -5.16 -0.95 5.26
CA ARG A 84 -4.82 -0.94 6.68
C ARG A 84 -3.30 -0.91 6.81
N LEU A 85 -2.80 0.06 7.55
CA LEU A 85 -1.38 0.24 7.82
C LEU A 85 -1.13 -0.07 9.30
N SER A 86 -0.12 -0.88 9.59
CA SER A 86 0.26 -1.24 10.94
C SER A 86 1.77 -1.38 11.04
N GLU A 87 2.33 -0.94 12.15
CA GLU A 87 3.73 -1.22 12.46
C GLU A 87 3.95 -2.74 12.60
N SER A 88 4.79 -3.31 11.74
CA SER A 88 5.28 -4.68 11.89
C SER A 88 6.52 -4.65 12.77
N ARG A 89 6.47 -5.29 13.94
CA ARG A 89 7.71 -5.66 14.62
C ARG A 89 8.36 -6.77 13.80
N PRO A 90 9.67 -6.72 13.53
CA PRO A 90 10.35 -7.89 13.02
C PRO A 90 10.07 -9.02 14.01
N GLU A 91 9.40 -10.08 13.57
CA GLU A 91 9.33 -11.29 14.37
C GLU A 91 10.78 -11.70 14.64
N SER A 92 11.18 -11.68 15.91
CA SER A 92 12.40 -12.35 16.33
C SER A 92 12.29 -13.78 15.84
N SER A 93 13.08 -14.14 14.83
CA SER A 93 13.05 -15.46 14.22
C SER A 93 13.14 -16.51 15.34
N PRO A 94 12.20 -17.47 15.42
CA PRO A 94 12.29 -18.51 16.43
C PRO A 94 13.38 -19.49 15.99
N GLY A 95 14.59 -19.33 16.55
CA GLY A 95 15.61 -20.39 16.49
C GLY A 95 17.00 -19.93 16.11
N GLU A 96 17.69 -19.24 17.01
CA GLU A 96 19.08 -19.62 17.26
C GLU A 96 19.13 -20.26 18.65
N PRO A 97 19.49 -21.54 18.78
CA PRO A 97 19.81 -22.10 20.08
C PRO A 97 21.05 -21.35 20.57
N LEU A 98 20.93 -20.74 21.75
CA LEU A 98 22.06 -20.33 22.58
C LEU A 98 23.02 -21.52 22.67
N ALA A 99 24.08 -21.49 21.86
CA ALA A 99 25.18 -22.42 21.99
C ALA A 99 25.78 -22.17 23.37
N GLY A 100 25.42 -23.06 24.29
CA GLY A 100 25.80 -22.98 25.67
C GLY A 100 27.31 -22.90 25.79
N THR A 101 27.78 -21.81 26.37
CA THR A 101 29.06 -21.77 27.05
C THR A 101 29.01 -22.80 28.17
N LYS A 102 29.79 -23.87 28.03
CA LYS A 102 30.30 -24.59 29.20
C LYS A 102 31.81 -24.76 29.07
N ALA A 103 32.41 -24.55 30.22
CA ALA A 103 33.83 -24.48 30.55
C ALA A 103 34.63 -25.73 30.18
#